data_AF-A0AAE3H9H6-F1
#
_entry.id   AF-A0AAE3H9H6-F1
#
_cell.length_a   1.000
_cell.length_b   1.000
_cell.length_c   1.000
_cell.angle_alpha   90.00
_cell.angle_beta   90.00
_cell.angle_gamma   90.00
#
_symmetry.space_group_name_H-M   'P 1'
#
loop_
_entity.id
_entity.type
_entity.pdbx_description
1 polymer ?
#
loop_
_entity_poly.entity_id
_entity_poly.type
_entity_poly.pdbx_seq_one_letter_code
_entity_poly.pdbx_strand_id
1 'polypeptide(L)'
;MSSLSWSKNGKQAAKGRTSQDFTPNIYRKPAINEDDKDKKGDSQNVDGPGIYNQRTIVKTLETDLGQLQERYEAQLKEYREKEAVLADVKARYDSQMEEYEEKQKQLDTLKEDLSRQEELLNRKCTILKSAVQKAEDTIPTEQIRELEEKRSEFEKNKAELEQRLEEFERTQQEYEQQFTLLESNRSELSGMRAQYEEELQDYLGRKKELEKKAHSLEEQLAAGNDASLGIEGLNYGTAIDLVKSKYYSELKELNRKKADLATLREELENEESLLNAKSSSIAEIKAQIESEFNRLIPQTSELEAAMAAYDEKVRIHEEREQRLSQLTRKYDLDYATFTQNRQELEELLDRQAKEELDLEERKIAASESRRQLELEIEEINSRSAEFREKVAAFERNTELYQHDILEYEENLRIYTENNNLLQESLSVYGEELRSFEERRAELESQKISLSGEEESLLQRKSDIDDRRRELESEESMIVSWRAEVESEKASLKSELESIKTKREGNSKLESELESGFSELESRRRELEALLETTEKEIGTHITLHRQNLDIRKVNTKLEQQSVYIKSLEKSISEMQRALDEATSDARKHEMFSHILKMNMEI
;
A
#
# COMPACT_ATOMS: atom_id res chain seq x y z
N MET A 1 -42.24 22.94 32.17
CA MET A 1 -41.08 22.07 31.87
C MET A 1 -40.81 22.15 30.38
N SER A 2 -39.64 22.61 29.97
CA SER A 2 -38.98 22.21 28.72
C SER A 2 -37.54 22.70 28.81
N SER A 3 -36.58 21.79 28.70
CA SER A 3 -35.15 22.10 28.86
C SER A 3 -34.46 22.06 27.51
N LEU A 4 -34.11 23.23 26.96
CA LEU A 4 -33.15 23.32 25.86
C LEU A 4 -31.85 23.92 26.38
N SER A 5 -30.80 23.11 26.36
CA SER A 5 -29.42 23.53 26.52
C SER A 5 -28.94 24.24 25.25
N TRP A 6 -28.42 25.46 25.37
CA TRP A 6 -27.63 26.09 24.30
C TRP A 6 -26.15 25.87 24.54
N SER A 7 -25.43 25.53 23.46
CA SER A 7 -24.04 25.09 23.51
C SER A 7 -23.08 26.27 23.72
N LYS A 8 -21.93 25.97 24.33
CA LYS A 8 -20.73 26.79 24.14
C LYS A 8 -20.35 26.75 22.65
N ASN A 9 -20.20 27.92 22.04
CA ASN A 9 -19.04 28.29 21.21
C ASN A 9 -19.15 29.77 20.85
N GLY A 10 -18.08 30.53 21.06
CA GLY A 10 -18.13 32.00 21.04
C GLY A 10 -16.78 32.67 21.22
N LYS A 11 -15.76 32.24 20.45
CA LYS A 11 -14.49 32.94 20.32
C LYS A 11 -14.03 32.95 18.87
N GLN A 12 -14.34 34.04 18.17
CA GLN A 12 -13.48 34.62 17.15
C GLN A 12 -13.94 36.07 16.90
N ALA A 13 -13.24 37.01 17.55
CA ALA A 13 -13.28 38.40 17.14
C ALA A 13 -12.21 38.60 16.05
N ALA A 14 -12.58 39.27 14.97
CA ALA A 14 -11.64 39.75 13.97
C ALA A 14 -11.84 41.26 13.81
N LYS A 15 -10.76 42.03 14.00
CA LYS A 15 -10.61 43.37 13.45
C LYS A 15 -9.35 43.35 12.59
N GLY A 16 -9.47 43.79 11.34
CA GLY A 16 -8.34 43.83 10.43
C GLY A 16 -7.70 45.22 10.37
N ARG A 17 -6.36 45.25 10.29
CA ARG A 17 -5.52 46.29 9.66
C ARG A 17 -5.58 47.69 10.30
N THR A 18 -4.58 48.56 10.17
CA THR A 18 -3.36 48.61 9.33
C THR A 18 -2.08 48.66 10.21
N SER A 19 -0.83 48.71 9.75
CA SER A 19 -0.18 48.90 8.43
C SER A 19 1.26 48.34 8.42
N GLN A 20 1.91 48.35 7.25
CA GLN A 20 3.36 48.15 6.98
C GLN A 20 3.90 46.71 6.95
N ASP A 21 4.75 46.47 5.95
CA ASP A 21 5.36 45.20 5.62
C ASP A 21 6.66 44.95 6.41
N PHE A 22 6.73 43.85 7.15
CA PHE A 22 8.00 43.18 7.46
C PHE A 22 7.76 41.70 7.82
N THR A 23 8.07 40.78 6.91
CA THR A 23 7.95 39.32 7.14
C THR A 23 9.33 38.65 7.25
N PRO A 24 9.96 38.60 8.43
CA PRO A 24 11.04 37.66 8.67
C PRO A 24 10.46 36.23 8.73
N ASN A 25 10.99 35.32 7.90
CA ASN A 25 10.49 33.95 7.78
C ASN A 25 11.15 33.03 8.81
N ILE A 26 10.61 32.99 10.04
CA ILE A 26 11.26 32.33 11.20
C ILE A 26 10.69 30.93 11.54
N TYR A 27 10.17 30.19 10.56
CA TYR A 27 9.79 28.77 10.74
C TYR A 27 10.30 27.86 9.61
N ARG A 28 11.62 27.87 9.38
CA ARG A 28 12.32 26.71 8.81
C ARG A 28 12.98 25.90 9.94
N LYS A 29 12.62 24.63 10.05
CA LYS A 29 13.41 23.65 10.82
C LYS A 29 14.82 23.57 10.22
N PRO A 30 15.89 23.47 11.01
CA PRO A 30 17.17 23.05 10.47
C PRO A 30 17.05 21.61 9.96
N ALA A 31 17.35 21.39 8.68
CA ALA A 31 17.59 20.05 8.17
C ALA A 31 18.98 19.60 8.65
N ILE A 32 19.08 18.39 9.19
CA ILE A 32 20.37 17.78 9.49
C ILE A 32 20.93 17.26 8.16
N ASN A 33 21.94 17.94 7.62
CA ASN A 33 22.75 17.42 6.53
C ASN A 33 23.90 16.60 7.13
N GLU A 34 23.70 15.30 7.30
CA GLU A 34 24.80 14.34 7.37
C GLU A 34 25.31 14.09 5.94
N ASP A 35 26.28 14.88 5.49
CA ASP A 35 27.24 14.46 4.45
C ASP A 35 28.33 15.54 4.29
N ASP A 36 29.53 15.28 4.81
CA ASP A 36 30.75 15.87 4.26
C ASP A 36 31.94 14.93 4.53
N LYS A 37 32.51 14.37 3.46
CA LYS A 37 33.54 13.32 3.51
C LYS A 37 34.92 13.84 3.10
N ASP A 38 35.94 13.20 3.69
CA ASP A 38 37.22 12.89 3.06
C ASP A 38 37.90 13.99 2.22
N LYS A 39 38.73 14.82 2.85
CA LYS A 39 39.92 15.40 2.19
C LYS A 39 41.19 15.19 2.99
N LYS A 40 42.09 14.38 2.42
CA LYS A 40 43.47 14.18 2.89
C LYS A 40 44.34 15.41 2.62
N GLY A 41 45.41 15.53 3.41
CA GLY A 41 46.57 16.37 3.11
C GLY A 41 47.81 15.84 3.83
N ASP A 42 48.65 15.10 3.12
CA ASP A 42 49.94 14.61 3.64
C ASP A 42 51.02 15.71 3.61
N SER A 43 51.91 15.76 4.62
CA SER A 43 53.37 15.89 4.37
C SER A 43 54.26 15.77 5.61
N GLN A 44 55.18 14.79 5.56
CA GLN A 44 56.58 14.82 6.01
C GLN A 44 56.99 14.80 7.50
N ASN A 45 57.97 13.93 7.78
CA ASN A 45 58.80 13.89 9.00
C ASN A 45 59.91 14.96 8.98
N VAL A 46 60.35 15.39 10.17
CA VAL A 46 61.77 15.71 10.48
C VAL A 46 62.07 15.24 11.92
N ASP A 47 63.31 14.86 12.19
CA ASP A 47 63.80 14.29 13.45
C ASP A 47 63.79 15.25 14.66
N GLY A 48 64.02 14.69 15.86
CA GLY A 48 64.42 15.45 17.06
C GLY A 48 65.88 15.94 16.99
N PRO A 49 66.47 16.54 18.06
CA PRO A 49 66.11 16.37 19.48
C PRO A 49 65.99 17.71 20.28
N GLY A 50 65.81 17.65 21.61
CA GLY A 50 66.07 18.82 22.47
C GLY A 50 65.40 18.83 23.85
N ILE A 51 66.15 18.51 24.92
CA ILE A 51 65.70 18.61 26.32
C ILE A 51 65.80 20.06 26.81
N TYR A 52 64.87 20.95 26.43
CA TYR A 52 64.76 22.29 27.03
C TYR A 52 63.35 22.94 27.03
N ASN A 53 62.34 22.37 26.37
CA ASN A 53 61.13 23.13 25.99
C ASN A 53 59.89 23.01 26.92
N GLN A 54 59.92 22.24 28.01
CA GLN A 54 58.75 22.10 28.90
C GLN A 54 58.25 23.45 29.45
N ARG A 55 59.16 24.38 29.79
CA ARG A 55 58.80 25.71 30.31
C ARG A 55 58.21 26.65 29.24
N THR A 56 58.38 26.33 27.97
CA THR A 56 57.79 27.03 26.83
C THR A 56 56.38 26.48 26.56
N ILE A 57 56.24 25.16 26.56
CA ILE A 57 54.97 24.44 26.33
C ILE A 57 53.96 24.72 27.45
N VAL A 58 54.40 24.77 28.70
CA VAL A 58 53.52 25.17 29.82
C VAL A 58 53.01 26.61 29.64
N LYS A 59 53.87 27.54 29.19
CA LYS A 59 53.44 28.94 28.95
C LYS A 59 52.48 29.10 27.78
N THR A 60 52.63 28.31 26.71
CA THR A 60 51.63 28.30 25.63
C THR A 60 50.30 27.74 26.14
N LEU A 61 50.32 26.62 26.88
CA LEU A 61 49.09 26.06 27.47
C LEU A 61 48.44 27.01 28.49
N GLU A 62 49.21 27.75 29.29
CA GLU A 62 48.69 28.79 30.20
C GLU A 62 48.02 29.95 29.44
N THR A 63 48.58 30.36 28.29
CA THR A 63 48.01 31.44 27.46
C THR A 63 46.84 30.97 26.57
N ASP A 64 46.85 29.72 26.13
CA ASP A 64 45.72 29.09 25.42
C ASP A 64 44.53 28.88 26.37
N LEU A 65 44.78 28.46 27.62
CA LEU A 65 43.75 28.28 28.64
C LEU A 65 43.19 29.62 29.13
N GLY A 66 44.02 30.66 29.23
CA GLY A 66 43.57 32.04 29.47
C GLY A 66 42.68 32.58 28.34
N GLN A 67 43.08 32.41 27.07
CA GLN A 67 42.24 32.76 25.91
C GLN A 67 40.94 31.96 25.87
N LEU A 68 40.95 30.70 26.31
CA LEU A 68 39.74 29.88 26.39
C LEU A 68 38.79 30.38 27.48
N GLN A 69 39.31 30.78 28.65
CA GLN A 69 38.52 31.43 29.71
C GLN A 69 37.94 32.76 29.22
N GLU A 70 38.73 33.62 28.60
CA GLU A 70 38.29 34.91 28.05
C GLU A 70 37.17 34.73 26.99
N ARG A 71 37.26 33.70 26.14
CA ARG A 71 36.19 33.34 25.19
C ARG A 71 34.91 32.86 25.88
N TYR A 72 35.00 32.07 26.95
CA TYR A 72 33.83 31.64 27.71
C TYR A 72 33.19 32.80 28.49
N GLU A 73 33.99 33.71 29.06
CA GLU A 73 33.47 34.92 29.72
C GLU A 73 32.79 35.87 28.73
N ALA A 74 33.36 36.02 27.52
CA ALA A 74 32.74 36.78 26.43
C ALA A 74 31.40 36.16 26.00
N GLN A 75 31.32 34.83 25.84
CA GLN A 75 30.06 34.14 25.54
C GLN A 75 29.03 34.29 26.68
N LEU A 76 29.43 34.13 27.94
CA LEU A 76 28.55 34.33 29.09
C LEU A 76 28.04 35.77 29.20
N LYS A 77 28.82 36.76 28.77
CA LYS A 77 28.39 38.15 28.64
C LYS A 77 27.38 38.33 27.50
N GLU A 78 27.65 37.76 26.33
CA GLU A 78 26.74 37.77 25.17
C GLU A 78 25.39 37.10 25.50
N TYR A 79 25.38 35.99 26.25
CA TYR A 79 24.16 35.34 26.70
C TYR A 79 23.34 36.22 27.68
N ARG A 80 24.00 36.89 28.64
CA ARG A 80 23.32 37.84 29.55
C ARG A 80 22.75 39.05 28.81
N GLU A 81 23.45 39.55 27.79
CA GLU A 81 22.97 40.65 26.94
C GLU A 81 21.73 40.21 26.13
N LYS A 82 21.73 38.98 25.58
CA LYS A 82 20.54 38.39 24.93
C LYS A 82 19.38 38.14 25.90
N GLU A 83 19.66 37.67 27.11
CA GLU A 83 18.66 37.44 28.16
C GLU A 83 18.00 38.76 28.61
N ALA A 84 18.79 39.82 28.78
CA ALA A 84 18.28 41.16 29.06
C ALA A 84 17.38 41.69 27.93
N VAL A 85 17.78 41.54 26.66
CA VAL A 85 16.95 41.92 25.50
C VAL A 85 15.65 41.10 25.44
N LEU A 86 15.68 39.81 25.78
CA LEU A 86 14.48 38.98 25.85
C LEU A 86 13.53 39.41 26.98
N ALA A 87 14.07 39.81 28.14
CA ALA A 87 13.27 40.38 29.23
C ALA A 87 12.60 41.72 28.82
N ASP A 88 13.35 42.60 28.16
CA ASP A 88 12.87 43.89 27.63
C ASP A 88 11.77 43.70 26.57
N VAL A 89 11.94 42.74 25.65
CA VAL A 89 10.94 42.38 24.65
C VAL A 89 9.70 41.78 25.32
N LYS A 90 9.86 40.92 26.32
CA LYS A 90 8.72 40.36 27.05
C LYS A 90 7.93 41.44 27.78
N ALA A 91 8.60 42.34 28.50
CA ALA A 91 7.93 43.44 29.21
C ALA A 91 7.10 44.34 28.28
N ARG A 92 7.57 44.57 27.04
CA ARG A 92 6.81 45.29 26.00
C ARG A 92 5.57 44.52 25.54
N TYR A 93 5.67 43.21 25.36
CA TYR A 93 4.50 42.37 25.02
C TYR A 93 3.49 42.31 26.18
N ASP A 94 3.96 42.09 27.41
CA ASP A 94 3.11 42.04 28.60
C ASP A 94 2.34 43.39 28.75
N SER A 95 3.01 44.54 28.60
CA SER A 95 2.38 45.88 28.61
C SER A 95 1.42 46.12 27.44
N GLN A 96 1.73 45.65 26.22
CA GLN A 96 0.79 45.75 25.09
C GLN A 96 -0.47 44.90 25.33
N MET A 97 -0.35 43.74 25.97
CA MET A 97 -1.50 42.90 26.32
C MET A 97 -2.41 43.58 27.36
N GLU A 98 -1.84 44.27 28.35
CA GLU A 98 -2.61 45.10 29.29
C GLU A 98 -3.40 46.20 28.57
N GLU A 99 -2.76 46.94 27.64
CA GLU A 99 -3.46 47.92 26.79
C GLU A 99 -4.60 47.30 25.96
N TYR A 100 -4.42 46.10 25.42
CA TYR A 100 -5.48 45.40 24.68
C TYR A 100 -6.63 44.97 25.58
N GLU A 101 -6.36 44.52 26.81
CA GLU A 101 -7.41 44.21 27.78
C GLU A 101 -8.21 45.44 28.21
N GLU A 102 -7.57 46.59 28.42
CA GLU A 102 -8.28 47.84 28.72
C GLU A 102 -9.16 48.29 27.55
N LYS A 103 -8.63 48.28 26.33
CA LYS A 103 -9.40 48.61 25.12
C LYS A 103 -10.57 47.64 24.89
N GLN A 104 -10.41 46.37 25.24
CA GLN A 104 -11.51 45.39 25.19
C GLN A 104 -12.58 45.70 26.25
N LYS A 105 -12.19 45.98 27.50
CA LYS A 105 -13.12 46.39 28.58
C LYS A 105 -13.92 47.64 28.20
N GLN A 106 -13.26 48.66 27.63
CA GLN A 106 -13.91 49.88 27.11
C GLN A 106 -14.87 49.60 25.94
N LEU A 107 -14.48 48.71 25.02
CA LEU A 107 -15.31 48.35 23.87
C LEU A 107 -16.56 47.56 24.28
N ASP A 108 -16.50 46.76 25.35
CA ASP A 108 -17.66 46.04 25.86
C ASP A 108 -18.60 46.94 26.69
N THR A 109 -18.10 47.91 27.46
CA THR A 109 -18.97 48.92 28.12
C THR A 109 -19.68 49.81 27.10
N LEU A 110 -18.99 50.20 26.00
CA LEU A 110 -19.61 50.95 24.90
C LEU A 110 -20.76 50.18 24.22
N LYS A 111 -20.67 48.85 24.09
CA LYS A 111 -21.79 48.03 23.58
C LYS A 111 -22.98 48.02 24.53
N GLU A 112 -22.75 47.90 25.83
CA GLU A 112 -23.85 47.94 26.81
C GLU A 112 -24.61 49.26 26.75
N ASP A 113 -23.90 50.39 26.69
CA ASP A 113 -24.53 51.71 26.63
C ASP A 113 -25.20 51.99 25.28
N LEU A 114 -24.65 51.48 24.15
CA LEU A 114 -25.33 51.54 22.85
C LEU A 114 -26.65 50.76 22.89
N SER A 115 -26.63 49.53 23.44
CA SER A 115 -27.82 48.68 23.58
C SER A 115 -28.89 49.33 24.48
N ARG A 116 -28.48 49.96 25.58
CA ARG A 116 -29.38 50.77 26.45
C ARG A 116 -29.99 51.95 25.69
N GLN A 117 -29.22 52.64 24.84
CA GLN A 117 -29.74 53.74 24.02
C GLN A 117 -30.72 53.25 22.95
N GLU A 118 -30.45 52.11 22.31
CA GLU A 118 -31.33 51.49 21.32
C GLU A 118 -32.66 51.07 21.95
N GLU A 119 -32.64 50.42 23.12
CA GLU A 119 -33.86 50.12 23.89
C GLU A 119 -34.68 51.37 24.21
N LEU A 120 -34.03 52.45 24.67
CA LEU A 120 -34.70 53.72 24.97
C LEU A 120 -35.27 54.40 23.72
N LEU A 121 -34.59 54.30 22.57
CA LEU A 121 -35.07 54.83 21.30
C LEU A 121 -36.28 54.02 20.79
N ASN A 122 -36.21 52.69 20.84
CA ASN A 122 -37.32 51.81 20.47
C ASN A 122 -38.56 52.04 21.34
N ARG A 123 -38.39 52.23 22.66
CA ARG A 123 -39.48 52.61 23.58
C ARG A 123 -40.07 53.99 23.26
N LYS A 124 -39.26 54.98 22.86
CA LYS A 124 -39.77 56.28 22.39
C LYS A 124 -40.54 56.15 21.08
N CYS A 125 -40.04 55.34 20.14
CA CYS A 125 -40.68 55.14 18.84
C CYS A 125 -42.04 54.43 18.94
N THR A 126 -42.19 53.44 19.83
CA THR A 126 -43.50 52.81 20.07
C THR A 126 -44.50 53.75 20.74
N ILE A 127 -44.05 54.55 21.71
CA ILE A 127 -44.88 55.62 22.31
C ILE A 127 -45.34 56.61 21.24
N LEU A 128 -44.42 57.14 20.42
CA LEU A 128 -44.74 58.09 19.35
C LEU A 128 -45.71 57.51 18.32
N LYS A 129 -45.50 56.26 17.84
CA LYS A 129 -46.46 55.60 16.94
C LYS A 129 -47.86 55.47 17.57
N SER A 130 -47.93 55.12 18.86
CA SER A 130 -49.22 55.04 19.57
C SER A 130 -49.90 56.40 19.82
N ALA A 131 -49.14 57.49 19.81
CA ALA A 131 -49.66 58.85 19.92
C ALA A 131 -50.11 59.41 18.56
N VAL A 132 -49.37 59.12 17.49
CA VAL A 132 -49.73 59.47 16.11
C VAL A 132 -51.01 58.76 15.69
N GLN A 133 -51.10 57.43 15.89
CA GLN A 133 -52.34 56.69 15.58
C GLN A 133 -53.55 57.28 16.32
N LYS A 134 -53.41 57.63 17.61
CA LYS A 134 -54.48 58.27 18.36
C LYS A 134 -54.84 59.66 17.87
N ALA A 135 -53.90 60.43 17.30
CA ALA A 135 -54.17 61.72 16.70
C ALA A 135 -54.93 61.54 15.37
N GLU A 136 -54.51 60.58 14.53
CA GLU A 136 -55.21 60.20 13.29
C GLU A 136 -56.64 59.70 13.59
N ASP A 137 -56.80 58.79 14.56
CA ASP A 137 -58.08 58.23 14.99
C ASP A 137 -59.04 59.26 15.64
N THR A 138 -58.54 60.43 16.07
CA THR A 138 -59.36 61.48 16.74
C THR A 138 -59.69 62.69 15.88
N ILE A 139 -59.15 62.80 14.66
CA ILE A 139 -59.60 63.80 13.67
C ILE A 139 -60.86 63.24 12.98
N PRO A 140 -62.04 63.87 13.11
CA PRO A 140 -63.24 63.39 12.43
C PRO A 140 -63.07 63.48 10.91
N THR A 141 -63.35 62.40 10.20
CA THR A 141 -63.23 62.35 8.73
C THR A 141 -64.11 63.37 8.02
N GLU A 142 -65.23 63.78 8.64
CA GLU A 142 -66.07 64.88 8.16
C GLU A 142 -65.33 66.23 8.15
N GLN A 143 -64.48 66.52 9.15
CA GLN A 143 -63.68 67.76 9.20
C GLN A 143 -62.57 67.76 8.16
N ILE A 144 -61.97 66.60 7.87
CA ILE A 144 -60.99 66.47 6.78
C ILE A 144 -61.68 66.80 5.45
N ARG A 145 -62.84 66.19 5.17
CA ARG A 145 -63.61 66.44 3.96
C ARG A 145 -64.06 67.90 3.83
N GLU A 146 -64.50 68.52 4.93
CA GLU A 146 -64.89 69.94 4.97
C GLU A 146 -63.71 70.88 4.68
N LEU A 147 -62.49 70.53 5.13
CA LEU A 147 -61.27 71.28 4.81
C LEU A 147 -60.80 71.06 3.36
N GLU A 148 -60.96 69.85 2.81
CA GLU A 148 -60.70 69.56 1.40
C GLU A 148 -61.66 70.31 0.47
N GLU A 149 -62.94 70.36 0.82
CA GLU A 149 -63.98 71.12 0.10
C GLU A 149 -63.67 72.63 0.11
N LYS A 150 -63.39 73.20 1.30
CA LYS A 150 -62.96 74.61 1.43
C LYS A 150 -61.65 74.92 0.71
N ARG A 151 -60.71 73.97 0.64
CA ARG A 151 -59.48 74.11 -0.14
C ARG A 151 -59.78 74.15 -1.65
N SER A 152 -60.72 73.32 -2.12
CA SER A 152 -61.16 73.34 -3.52
C SER A 152 -61.85 74.65 -3.89
N GLU A 153 -62.70 75.19 -3.01
CA GLU A 153 -63.27 76.54 -3.16
C GLU A 153 -62.18 77.63 -3.18
N PHE A 154 -61.18 77.54 -2.29
CA PHE A 154 -60.10 78.51 -2.23
C PHE A 154 -59.24 78.55 -3.50
N GLU A 155 -58.82 77.40 -4.04
CA GLU A 155 -58.05 77.36 -5.30
C GLU A 155 -58.89 77.85 -6.50
N LYS A 156 -60.20 77.60 -6.51
CA LYS A 156 -61.12 78.18 -7.52
C LYS A 156 -61.19 79.70 -7.41
N ASN A 157 -61.36 80.24 -6.20
CA ASN A 157 -61.39 81.68 -5.95
C ASN A 157 -60.04 82.34 -6.28
N LYS A 158 -58.92 81.62 -6.07
CA LYS A 158 -57.58 82.06 -6.47
C LYS A 158 -57.46 82.18 -7.99
N ALA A 159 -57.88 81.16 -8.74
CA ALA A 159 -57.89 81.20 -10.20
C ALA A 159 -58.78 82.33 -10.78
N GLU A 160 -59.93 82.60 -10.15
CA GLU A 160 -60.78 83.75 -10.51
C GLU A 160 -60.13 85.11 -10.21
N LEU A 161 -59.27 85.20 -9.19
CA LEU A 161 -58.48 86.40 -8.90
C LEU A 161 -57.29 86.55 -9.86
N GLU A 162 -56.60 85.45 -10.18
CA GLU A 162 -55.50 85.43 -11.15
C GLU A 162 -55.98 85.87 -12.54
N GLN A 163 -57.14 85.38 -13.02
CA GLN A 163 -57.74 85.86 -14.27
C GLN A 163 -58.07 87.36 -14.22
N ARG A 164 -58.59 87.88 -13.10
CA ARG A 164 -58.90 89.32 -12.95
C ARG A 164 -57.64 90.18 -12.89
N LEU A 165 -56.53 89.66 -12.38
CA LEU A 165 -55.24 90.35 -12.41
C LEU A 165 -54.71 90.42 -13.85
N GLU A 166 -54.77 89.34 -14.64
CA GLU A 166 -54.42 89.42 -16.06
C GLU A 166 -55.31 90.40 -16.84
N GLU A 167 -56.62 90.43 -16.58
CA GLU A 167 -57.54 91.38 -17.20
C GLU A 167 -57.20 92.82 -16.81
N PHE A 168 -56.87 93.06 -15.53
CA PHE A 168 -56.42 94.37 -15.05
C PHE A 168 -55.09 94.79 -15.69
N GLU A 169 -54.08 93.92 -15.72
CA GLU A 169 -52.78 94.18 -16.35
C GLU A 169 -52.92 94.52 -17.84
N ARG A 170 -53.80 93.82 -18.57
CA ARG A 170 -54.12 94.17 -19.97
C ARG A 170 -54.70 95.58 -20.07
N THR A 171 -55.67 95.95 -19.23
CA THR A 171 -56.21 97.33 -19.23
C THR A 171 -55.18 98.37 -18.81
N GLN A 172 -54.25 98.06 -17.90
CA GLN A 172 -53.15 98.95 -17.54
C GLN A 172 -52.24 99.18 -18.74
N GLN A 173 -51.84 98.14 -19.47
CA GLN A 173 -51.04 98.25 -20.69
C GLN A 173 -51.75 99.06 -21.78
N GLU A 174 -53.08 98.93 -21.92
CA GLU A 174 -53.89 99.78 -22.81
C GLU A 174 -53.87 101.25 -22.38
N TYR A 175 -53.96 101.55 -21.09
CA TYR A 175 -53.85 102.93 -20.58
C TYR A 175 -52.44 103.51 -20.71
N GLU A 176 -51.38 102.71 -20.55
CA GLU A 176 -49.99 103.13 -20.77
C GLU A 176 -49.72 103.42 -22.27
N GLN A 177 -50.30 102.64 -23.18
CA GLN A 177 -50.28 102.91 -24.62
C GLN A 177 -51.06 104.19 -24.98
N GLN A 178 -52.21 104.43 -24.35
CA GLN A 178 -52.95 105.68 -24.51
C GLN A 178 -52.17 106.88 -23.94
N PHE A 179 -51.51 106.73 -22.79
CA PHE A 179 -50.72 107.80 -22.17
C PHE A 179 -49.50 108.17 -23.02
N THR A 180 -48.75 107.19 -23.52
CA THR A 180 -47.60 107.43 -24.41
C THR A 180 -48.00 108.08 -25.73
N LEU A 181 -49.16 107.72 -26.30
CA LEU A 181 -49.73 108.40 -27.46
C LEU A 181 -50.12 109.86 -27.14
N LEU A 182 -50.75 110.11 -25.99
CA LEU A 182 -51.07 111.46 -25.53
C LEU A 182 -49.82 112.31 -25.26
N GLU A 183 -48.73 111.71 -24.78
CA GLU A 183 -47.45 112.39 -24.61
C GLU A 183 -46.77 112.72 -25.95
N SER A 184 -46.83 111.82 -26.93
CA SER A 184 -46.41 112.11 -28.32
C SER A 184 -47.18 113.32 -28.87
N ASN A 185 -48.52 113.28 -28.80
CA ASN A 185 -49.39 114.37 -29.24
C ASN A 185 -49.10 115.68 -28.49
N ARG A 186 -48.79 115.61 -27.18
CA ARG A 186 -48.37 116.78 -26.38
C ARG A 186 -47.05 117.36 -26.87
N SER A 187 -46.08 116.53 -27.25
CA SER A 187 -44.80 116.97 -27.80
C SER A 187 -44.97 117.63 -29.17
N GLU A 188 -45.81 117.08 -30.05
CA GLU A 188 -46.15 117.66 -31.35
C GLU A 188 -46.84 119.02 -31.20
N LEU A 189 -47.86 119.12 -30.33
CA LEU A 189 -48.53 120.38 -30.03
C LEU A 189 -47.58 121.43 -29.41
N SER A 190 -46.59 121.00 -28.62
CA SER A 190 -45.56 121.90 -28.11
C SER A 190 -44.61 122.39 -29.21
N GLY A 191 -44.28 121.53 -30.19
CA GLY A 191 -43.51 121.90 -31.37
C GLY A 191 -44.24 122.91 -32.27
N MET A 192 -45.51 122.62 -32.57
CA MET A 192 -46.39 123.55 -33.30
C MET A 192 -46.54 124.89 -32.57
N ARG A 193 -46.67 124.88 -31.24
CA ARG A 193 -46.73 126.11 -30.44
C ARG A 193 -45.42 126.90 -30.51
N ALA A 194 -44.27 126.23 -30.44
CA ALA A 194 -42.97 126.90 -30.56
C ALA A 194 -42.80 127.57 -31.94
N GLN A 195 -43.25 126.92 -33.01
CA GLN A 195 -43.28 127.50 -34.36
C GLN A 195 -44.17 128.76 -34.42
N TYR A 196 -45.38 128.72 -33.87
CA TYR A 196 -46.25 129.90 -33.82
C TYR A 196 -45.67 131.03 -32.94
N GLU A 197 -44.94 130.71 -31.87
CA GLU A 197 -44.25 131.72 -31.05
C GLU A 197 -43.05 132.34 -31.79
N GLU A 198 -42.33 131.56 -32.61
CA GLU A 198 -41.28 132.06 -33.51
C GLU A 198 -41.84 132.97 -34.61
N GLU A 199 -42.89 132.54 -35.33
CA GLU A 199 -43.60 133.35 -36.32
C GLU A 199 -44.13 134.67 -35.73
N LEU A 200 -44.63 134.64 -34.48
CA LEU A 200 -45.11 135.82 -33.78
C LEU A 200 -43.97 136.79 -33.41
N GLN A 201 -42.79 136.28 -32.99
CA GLN A 201 -41.62 137.13 -32.77
C GLN A 201 -41.14 137.76 -34.08
N ASP A 202 -41.14 137.00 -35.19
CA ASP A 202 -40.73 137.50 -36.50
C ASP A 202 -41.70 138.59 -37.01
N TYR A 203 -43.02 138.41 -36.80
CA TYR A 203 -44.03 139.45 -37.03
C TYR A 203 -43.80 140.70 -36.16
N LEU A 204 -43.49 140.53 -34.87
CA LEU A 204 -43.17 141.66 -33.97
C LEU A 204 -41.86 142.37 -34.36
N GLY A 205 -40.89 141.65 -34.93
CA GLY A 205 -39.69 142.22 -35.54
C GLY A 205 -40.04 143.12 -36.74
N ARG A 206 -40.79 142.57 -37.71
CA ARG A 206 -41.27 143.31 -38.89
C ARG A 206 -42.12 144.54 -38.51
N LYS A 207 -42.95 144.44 -37.46
CA LYS A 207 -43.71 145.58 -36.89
C LYS A 207 -42.78 146.70 -36.40
N LYS A 208 -41.73 146.37 -35.65
CA LYS A 208 -40.74 147.36 -35.18
C LYS A 208 -39.96 148.01 -36.32
N GLU A 209 -39.73 147.33 -37.43
CA GLU A 209 -39.15 147.94 -38.63
C GLU A 209 -40.11 148.93 -39.31
N LEU A 210 -41.40 148.61 -39.39
CA LEU A 210 -42.42 149.50 -39.93
C LEU A 210 -42.62 150.74 -39.03
N GLU A 211 -42.56 150.58 -37.71
CA GLU A 211 -42.57 151.68 -36.74
C GLU A 211 -41.35 152.60 -36.89
N LYS A 212 -40.15 152.04 -37.08
CA LYS A 212 -38.95 152.83 -37.41
C LYS A 212 -39.08 153.59 -38.73
N LYS A 213 -39.67 152.97 -39.76
CA LYS A 213 -39.96 153.63 -41.05
C LYS A 213 -40.97 154.76 -40.87
N ALA A 214 -42.03 154.56 -40.07
CA ALA A 214 -43.00 155.61 -39.74
C ALA A 214 -42.34 156.79 -39.03
N HIS A 215 -41.56 156.54 -37.96
CA HIS A 215 -40.79 157.61 -37.28
C HIS A 215 -39.83 158.34 -38.23
N SER A 216 -39.17 157.65 -39.18
CA SER A 216 -38.29 158.31 -40.16
C SER A 216 -39.05 159.21 -41.16
N LEU A 217 -40.35 158.96 -41.37
CA LEU A 217 -41.23 159.82 -42.17
C LEU A 217 -41.81 160.97 -41.33
N GLU A 218 -42.13 160.73 -40.07
CA GLU A 218 -42.53 161.77 -39.11
C GLU A 218 -41.38 162.76 -38.84
N GLU A 219 -40.13 162.28 -38.77
CA GLU A 219 -38.93 163.11 -38.67
C GLU A 219 -38.67 163.93 -39.94
N GLN A 220 -38.97 163.37 -41.13
CA GLN A 220 -38.96 164.12 -42.40
C GLN A 220 -40.06 165.20 -42.49
N LEU A 221 -41.20 164.99 -41.83
CA LEU A 221 -42.26 166.01 -41.72
C LEU A 221 -41.91 167.07 -40.67
N ALA A 222 -41.32 166.67 -39.54
CA ALA A 222 -40.84 167.57 -38.49
C ALA A 222 -39.67 168.47 -38.95
N ALA A 223 -38.97 168.09 -40.03
CA ALA A 223 -37.91 168.89 -40.65
C ALA A 223 -38.40 170.16 -41.38
N GLY A 224 -39.72 170.43 -41.43
CA GLY A 224 -40.25 171.77 -41.66
C GLY A 224 -40.37 172.20 -43.14
N ASN A 225 -41.25 171.56 -43.90
CA ASN A 225 -41.87 172.19 -45.08
C ASN A 225 -43.28 172.69 -44.71
N ASP A 226 -43.55 173.96 -45.00
CA ASP A 226 -44.63 174.76 -44.41
C ASP A 226 -46.04 174.57 -45.03
N ALA A 227 -47.08 174.84 -44.23
CA ALA A 227 -48.42 175.21 -44.71
C ALA A 227 -49.24 176.06 -43.69
N SER A 228 -49.23 177.39 -43.89
CA SER A 228 -50.11 178.48 -43.37
C SER A 228 -51.63 178.18 -43.28
N LEU A 229 -52.55 178.88 -42.58
CA LEU A 229 -52.66 180.10 -41.68
C LEU A 229 -54.06 180.05 -40.97
N GLY A 230 -54.63 180.99 -40.18
CA GLY A 230 -54.34 182.37 -39.72
C GLY A 230 -55.63 183.12 -39.21
N ILE A 231 -55.61 184.47 -39.15
CA ILE A 231 -56.76 185.44 -39.06
C ILE A 231 -57.30 185.84 -37.65
N GLU A 232 -57.86 187.06 -37.54
CA GLU A 232 -57.96 187.93 -36.34
C GLU A 232 -59.33 188.66 -36.18
N GLY A 233 -59.57 189.36 -35.03
CA GLY A 233 -60.13 190.74 -35.07
C GLY A 233 -61.31 191.17 -34.17
N LEU A 234 -61.22 192.42 -33.64
CA LEU A 234 -62.32 193.37 -33.27
C LEU A 234 -63.23 193.06 -32.04
N ASN A 235 -63.84 194.02 -31.30
CA ASN A 235 -63.63 195.47 -31.06
C ASN A 235 -64.34 195.87 -29.72
N TYR A 236 -63.80 196.82 -28.94
CA TYR A 236 -64.12 197.04 -27.52
C TYR A 236 -65.26 198.06 -27.22
N GLY A 237 -66.41 197.93 -27.87
CA GLY A 237 -67.62 198.71 -27.51
C GLY A 237 -68.54 197.99 -26.52
N THR A 238 -68.81 196.70 -26.76
CA THR A 238 -69.72 195.83 -25.99
C THR A 238 -69.12 195.32 -24.67
N ALA A 239 -67.85 195.61 -24.39
CA ALA A 239 -67.09 194.96 -23.32
C ALA A 239 -67.67 195.15 -21.89
N ILE A 240 -68.35 196.26 -21.61
CA ILE A 240 -68.82 196.58 -20.25
C ILE A 240 -70.06 195.75 -19.86
N ASP A 241 -71.03 195.60 -20.76
CA ASP A 241 -72.16 194.70 -20.55
C ASP A 241 -71.76 193.22 -20.71
N LEU A 242 -70.77 192.94 -21.57
CA LEU A 242 -70.14 191.62 -21.64
C LEU A 242 -69.54 191.22 -20.27
N VAL A 243 -68.83 192.12 -19.57
CA VAL A 243 -68.27 191.85 -18.23
C VAL A 243 -69.35 191.57 -17.19
N LYS A 244 -70.49 192.27 -17.20
CA LYS A 244 -71.62 191.95 -16.30
C LYS A 244 -72.24 190.58 -16.62
N SER A 245 -72.46 190.29 -17.89
CA SER A 245 -72.89 188.95 -18.33
C SER A 245 -71.89 187.89 -17.87
N LYS A 246 -70.59 188.16 -18.04
CA LYS A 246 -69.50 187.24 -17.73
C LYS A 246 -69.43 186.94 -16.24
N TYR A 247 -69.53 187.94 -15.36
CA TYR A 247 -69.54 187.74 -13.90
C TYR A 247 -70.71 186.85 -13.44
N TYR A 248 -71.93 187.05 -13.97
CA TYR A 248 -73.06 186.18 -13.63
C TYR A 248 -72.96 184.78 -14.25
N SER A 249 -72.35 184.62 -15.42
CA SER A 249 -72.04 183.28 -15.95
C SER A 249 -70.94 182.59 -15.14
N GLU A 250 -69.88 183.29 -14.75
CA GLU A 250 -68.77 182.78 -13.94
C GLU A 250 -69.25 182.38 -12.54
N LEU A 251 -70.16 183.16 -11.93
CA LEU A 251 -70.78 182.80 -10.64
C LEU A 251 -71.71 181.58 -10.77
N LYS A 252 -72.42 181.43 -11.90
CA LYS A 252 -73.24 180.24 -12.20
C LYS A 252 -72.38 179.01 -12.48
N GLU A 253 -71.24 179.19 -13.14
CA GLU A 253 -70.24 178.16 -13.41
C GLU A 253 -69.47 177.75 -12.15
N LEU A 254 -69.16 178.69 -11.25
CA LEU A 254 -68.54 178.41 -9.95
C LEU A 254 -69.50 177.64 -9.04
N ASN A 255 -70.80 177.97 -9.06
CA ASN A 255 -71.81 177.17 -8.35
C ASN A 255 -72.03 175.78 -8.96
N ARG A 256 -71.89 175.60 -10.29
CA ARG A 256 -71.80 174.26 -10.91
C ARG A 256 -70.57 173.52 -10.41
N LYS A 257 -69.37 174.08 -10.57
CA LYS A 257 -68.11 173.51 -10.08
C LYS A 257 -68.14 173.17 -8.59
N LYS A 258 -68.90 173.90 -7.77
CA LYS A 258 -69.11 173.61 -6.35
C LYS A 258 -70.07 172.44 -6.09
N ALA A 259 -71.04 172.19 -6.98
CA ALA A 259 -71.85 170.97 -6.98
C ALA A 259 -71.05 169.78 -7.54
N ASP A 260 -70.31 169.97 -8.62
CA ASP A 260 -69.43 168.94 -9.22
C ASP A 260 -68.33 168.50 -8.22
N LEU A 261 -67.78 169.45 -7.44
CA LEU A 261 -66.87 169.15 -6.32
C LEU A 261 -67.57 168.56 -5.08
N ALA A 262 -68.89 168.58 -4.99
CA ALA A 262 -69.63 167.88 -3.94
C ALA A 262 -69.87 166.42 -4.37
N THR A 263 -70.30 166.17 -5.61
CA THR A 263 -70.45 164.81 -6.14
C THR A 263 -69.10 164.07 -6.20
N LEU A 264 -68.02 164.73 -6.65
CA LEU A 264 -66.67 164.13 -6.62
C LEU A 264 -66.17 163.79 -5.20
N ARG A 265 -66.67 164.48 -4.16
CA ARG A 265 -66.35 164.13 -2.76
C ARG A 265 -67.16 162.94 -2.27
N GLU A 266 -68.44 162.89 -2.61
CA GLU A 266 -69.31 161.74 -2.33
C GLU A 266 -68.82 160.49 -3.07
N GLU A 267 -68.37 160.62 -4.32
CA GLU A 267 -67.71 159.56 -5.09
C GLU A 267 -66.42 159.07 -4.42
N LEU A 268 -65.53 159.99 -4.01
CA LEU A 268 -64.29 159.64 -3.28
C LEU A 268 -64.55 158.99 -1.91
N GLU A 269 -65.55 159.45 -1.15
CA GLU A 269 -65.93 158.87 0.14
C GLU A 269 -66.53 157.47 -0.04
N ASN A 270 -67.30 157.25 -1.12
CA ASN A 270 -67.75 155.91 -1.52
C ASN A 270 -66.57 155.01 -1.96
N GLU A 271 -65.63 155.50 -2.76
CA GLU A 271 -64.43 154.74 -3.15
C GLU A 271 -63.54 154.39 -1.95
N GLU A 272 -63.34 155.33 -1.01
CA GLU A 272 -62.60 155.09 0.22
C GLU A 272 -63.29 154.04 1.10
N SER A 273 -64.63 154.08 1.21
CA SER A 273 -65.40 153.04 1.92
C SER A 273 -65.24 151.66 1.26
N LEU A 274 -65.22 151.60 -0.07
CA LEU A 274 -65.04 150.37 -0.85
C LEU A 274 -63.60 149.83 -0.75
N LEU A 275 -62.60 150.70 -0.73
CA LEU A 275 -61.20 150.34 -0.52
C LEU A 275 -60.98 149.83 0.91
N ASN A 276 -61.60 150.45 1.91
CA ASN A 276 -61.55 149.99 3.29
C ASN A 276 -62.22 148.62 3.45
N ALA A 277 -63.41 148.40 2.87
CA ALA A 277 -64.06 147.09 2.86
C ALA A 277 -63.20 146.00 2.17
N LYS A 278 -62.56 146.32 1.04
CA LYS A 278 -61.58 145.43 0.37
C LYS A 278 -60.35 145.16 1.23
N SER A 279 -59.84 146.15 1.95
CA SER A 279 -58.67 145.99 2.83
C SER A 279 -58.97 145.10 4.03
N SER A 280 -60.17 145.20 4.63
CA SER A 280 -60.66 144.28 5.65
C SER A 280 -60.77 142.86 5.13
N SER A 281 -61.39 142.66 3.96
CA SER A 281 -61.50 141.33 3.33
C SER A 281 -60.12 140.72 3.01
N ILE A 282 -59.14 141.53 2.56
CA ILE A 282 -57.76 141.07 2.35
C ILE A 282 -57.08 140.70 3.68
N ALA A 283 -57.37 141.40 4.77
CA ALA A 283 -56.87 141.06 6.11
C ALA A 283 -57.48 139.75 6.64
N GLU A 284 -58.78 139.52 6.44
CA GLU A 284 -59.47 138.27 6.76
C GLU A 284 -58.89 137.09 5.97
N ILE A 285 -58.70 137.24 4.66
CA ILE A 285 -58.08 136.21 3.80
C ILE A 285 -56.65 135.91 4.26
N LYS A 286 -55.86 136.92 4.63
CA LYS A 286 -54.50 136.71 5.17
C LYS A 286 -54.53 135.93 6.49
N ALA A 287 -55.40 136.30 7.42
CA ALA A 287 -55.56 135.59 8.69
C ALA A 287 -56.03 134.14 8.49
N GLN A 288 -56.88 133.87 7.49
CA GLN A 288 -57.30 132.52 7.13
C GLN A 288 -56.14 131.70 6.53
N ILE A 289 -55.35 132.28 5.61
CA ILE A 289 -54.16 131.63 5.04
C ILE A 289 -53.13 131.33 6.14
N GLU A 290 -52.88 132.27 7.05
CA GLU A 290 -51.97 132.09 8.17
C GLU A 290 -52.49 131.03 9.16
N SER A 291 -53.80 130.95 9.40
CA SER A 291 -54.40 129.89 10.22
C SER A 291 -54.31 128.51 9.57
N GLU A 292 -54.53 128.39 8.26
CA GLU A 292 -54.37 127.12 7.53
C GLU A 292 -52.89 126.70 7.46
N PHE A 293 -51.97 127.65 7.25
CA PHE A 293 -50.52 127.37 7.27
C PHE A 293 -50.06 126.88 8.65
N ASN A 294 -50.52 127.52 9.73
CA ASN A 294 -50.27 127.07 11.09
C ASN A 294 -50.93 125.71 11.42
N ARG A 295 -51.99 125.30 10.70
CA ARG A 295 -52.54 123.93 10.80
C ARG A 295 -51.75 122.91 9.97
N LEU A 296 -51.18 123.31 8.84
CA LEU A 296 -50.38 122.44 7.98
C LEU A 296 -49.01 122.10 8.57
N ILE A 297 -48.34 123.03 9.27
CA ILE A 297 -47.03 122.80 9.91
C ILE A 297 -47.00 121.52 10.79
N PRO A 298 -47.91 121.32 11.77
CA PRO A 298 -47.92 120.08 12.55
C PRO A 298 -48.29 118.86 11.71
N GLN A 299 -49.16 118.99 10.70
CA GLN A 299 -49.50 117.87 9.81
C GLN A 299 -48.30 117.44 8.95
N THR A 300 -47.43 118.38 8.54
CA THR A 300 -46.18 118.04 7.85
C THR A 300 -45.16 117.36 8.77
N SER A 301 -45.01 117.80 10.03
CA SER A 301 -44.08 117.13 10.96
C SER A 301 -44.59 115.78 11.47
N GLU A 302 -45.91 115.60 11.59
CA GLU A 302 -46.54 114.29 11.81
C GLU A 302 -46.29 113.35 10.62
N LEU A 303 -46.36 113.84 9.38
CA LEU A 303 -46.07 113.05 8.18
C LEU A 303 -44.58 112.69 8.07
N GLU A 304 -43.67 113.63 8.32
CA GLU A 304 -42.22 113.38 8.36
C GLU A 304 -41.86 112.36 9.45
N ALA A 305 -42.45 112.46 10.64
CA ALA A 305 -42.27 111.49 11.71
C ALA A 305 -42.85 110.11 11.34
N ALA A 306 -43.99 110.06 10.64
CA ALA A 306 -44.58 108.81 10.14
C ALA A 306 -43.72 108.15 9.05
N MET A 307 -43.10 108.94 8.16
CA MET A 307 -42.15 108.46 7.15
C MET A 307 -40.88 107.90 7.81
N ALA A 308 -40.24 108.64 8.73
CA ALA A 308 -39.07 108.14 9.45
C ALA A 308 -39.39 106.86 10.28
N ALA A 309 -40.59 106.77 10.85
CA ALA A 309 -41.08 105.58 11.54
C ALA A 309 -41.56 104.44 10.61
N TYR A 310 -41.63 104.67 9.30
CA TYR A 310 -41.79 103.65 8.28
C TYR A 310 -40.42 103.16 7.79
N ASP A 311 -39.50 104.06 7.49
CA ASP A 311 -38.15 103.74 7.03
C ASP A 311 -37.39 102.88 8.05
N GLU A 312 -37.49 103.18 9.35
CA GLU A 312 -36.90 102.33 10.40
C GLU A 312 -37.58 100.95 10.50
N LYS A 313 -38.88 100.82 10.16
CA LYS A 313 -39.54 99.51 10.08
C LYS A 313 -39.07 98.72 8.87
N VAL A 314 -38.83 99.37 7.72
CA VAL A 314 -38.22 98.75 6.53
C VAL A 314 -36.82 98.26 6.87
N ARG A 315 -35.98 99.10 7.47
CA ARG A 315 -34.62 98.73 7.92
C ARG A 315 -34.62 97.54 8.89
N ILE A 316 -35.56 97.50 9.84
CA ILE A 316 -35.75 96.36 10.76
C ILE A 316 -36.28 95.12 10.03
N HIS A 317 -37.06 95.25 8.96
CA HIS A 317 -37.52 94.13 8.13
C HIS A 317 -36.34 93.54 7.34
N GLU A 318 -35.56 94.38 6.66
CA GLU A 318 -34.35 93.98 5.93
C GLU A 318 -33.36 93.24 6.84
N GLU A 319 -33.11 93.74 8.06
CA GLU A 319 -32.27 93.05 9.04
C GLU A 319 -32.80 91.65 9.41
N ARG A 320 -34.12 91.47 9.48
CA ARG A 320 -34.75 90.16 9.79
C ARG A 320 -34.67 89.22 8.59
N GLU A 321 -34.92 89.74 7.39
CA GLU A 321 -34.87 89.00 6.13
C GLU A 321 -33.44 88.52 5.82
N GLN A 322 -32.43 89.34 6.08
CA GLN A 322 -31.02 88.94 6.02
C GLN A 322 -30.70 87.81 7.01
N ARG A 323 -31.19 87.89 8.26
CA ARG A 323 -30.99 86.82 9.28
C ARG A 323 -31.71 85.53 8.88
N LEU A 324 -32.93 85.61 8.34
CA LEU A 324 -33.67 84.46 7.81
C LEU A 324 -32.94 83.84 6.60
N SER A 325 -32.40 84.67 5.70
CA SER A 325 -31.60 84.22 4.55
C SER A 325 -30.32 83.50 4.98
N GLN A 326 -29.64 83.99 6.03
CA GLN A 326 -28.48 83.32 6.63
C GLN A 326 -28.87 81.99 7.29
N LEU A 327 -29.98 81.95 8.01
CA LEU A 327 -30.49 80.73 8.66
C LEU A 327 -30.89 79.67 7.63
N THR A 328 -31.54 80.08 6.54
CA THR A 328 -31.94 79.20 5.41
C THR A 328 -30.70 78.61 4.75
N ARG A 329 -29.73 79.45 4.33
CA ARG A 329 -28.45 78.97 3.76
C ARG A 329 -27.70 78.02 4.67
N LYS A 330 -27.77 78.21 5.99
CA LYS A 330 -27.19 77.26 6.96
C LYS A 330 -27.96 75.94 6.96
N TYR A 331 -29.28 75.99 7.00
CA TYR A 331 -30.13 74.79 6.94
C TYR A 331 -29.90 74.00 5.64
N ASP A 332 -29.78 74.67 4.49
CA ASP A 332 -29.51 74.04 3.19
C ASP A 332 -28.15 73.30 3.20
N LEU A 333 -27.12 73.90 3.83
CA LEU A 333 -25.80 73.30 3.99
C LEU A 333 -25.79 72.13 4.99
N ASP A 334 -26.47 72.29 6.12
CA ASP A 334 -26.65 71.23 7.13
C ASP A 334 -27.46 70.05 6.53
N TYR A 335 -28.43 70.31 5.65
CA TYR A 335 -29.21 69.31 4.93
C TYR A 335 -28.41 68.61 3.81
N ALA A 336 -27.61 69.36 3.04
CA ALA A 336 -26.74 68.79 2.02
C ALA A 336 -25.68 67.87 2.63
N THR A 337 -25.03 68.29 3.72
CA THR A 337 -24.05 67.47 4.45
C THR A 337 -24.70 66.28 5.14
N PHE A 338 -25.91 66.41 5.71
CA PHE A 338 -26.68 65.26 6.19
C PHE A 338 -26.98 64.25 5.07
N THR A 339 -27.35 64.73 3.88
CA THR A 339 -27.67 63.88 2.72
C THR A 339 -26.43 63.15 2.21
N GLN A 340 -25.27 63.82 2.14
CA GLN A 340 -23.98 63.21 1.83
C GLN A 340 -23.60 62.14 2.87
N ASN A 341 -23.65 62.48 4.16
CA ASN A 341 -23.32 61.54 5.25
C ASN A 341 -24.23 60.29 5.22
N ARG A 342 -25.49 60.43 4.79
CA ARG A 342 -26.41 59.30 4.60
C ARG A 342 -25.97 58.40 3.43
N GLN A 343 -25.52 58.98 2.32
CA GLN A 343 -25.00 58.22 1.17
C GLN A 343 -23.69 57.50 1.52
N GLU A 344 -22.77 58.17 2.22
CA GLU A 344 -21.52 57.55 2.69
C GLU A 344 -21.79 56.38 3.65
N LEU A 345 -22.82 56.48 4.49
CA LEU A 345 -23.26 55.38 5.37
C LEU A 345 -23.92 54.22 4.59
N GLU A 346 -24.72 54.54 3.57
CA GLU A 346 -25.37 53.56 2.68
C GLU A 346 -24.30 52.76 1.89
N GLU A 347 -23.31 53.44 1.31
CA GLU A 347 -22.16 52.77 0.69
C GLU A 347 -21.30 51.96 1.67
N LEU A 348 -21.18 52.37 2.93
CA LEU A 348 -20.46 51.62 3.97
C LEU A 348 -21.20 50.32 4.32
N LEU A 349 -22.53 50.36 4.39
CA LEU A 349 -23.37 49.18 4.62
C LEU A 349 -23.32 48.21 3.44
N ASP A 350 -23.38 48.70 2.19
CA ASP A 350 -23.21 47.88 0.99
C ASP A 350 -21.81 47.22 0.94
N ARG A 351 -20.76 47.96 1.32
CA ARG A 351 -19.40 47.41 1.45
C ARG A 351 -19.32 46.33 2.52
N GLN A 352 -19.91 46.55 3.70
CA GLN A 352 -19.94 45.55 4.77
C GLN A 352 -20.72 44.30 4.35
N ALA A 353 -21.92 44.45 3.78
CA ALA A 353 -22.73 43.34 3.31
C ALA A 353 -22.00 42.50 2.24
N LYS A 354 -21.23 43.15 1.36
CA LYS A 354 -20.36 42.45 0.41
C LYS A 354 -19.20 41.73 1.09
N GLU A 355 -18.51 42.35 2.05
CA GLU A 355 -17.42 41.70 2.79
C GLU A 355 -17.91 40.50 3.62
N GLU A 356 -19.13 40.55 4.16
CA GLU A 356 -19.77 39.43 4.85
C GLU A 356 -20.11 38.28 3.89
N LEU A 357 -20.62 38.58 2.68
CA LEU A 357 -20.89 37.58 1.64
C LEU A 357 -19.61 36.92 1.13
N ASP A 358 -18.59 37.72 0.77
CA ASP A 358 -17.23 37.27 0.41
C ASP A 358 -16.63 36.33 1.48
N LEU A 359 -16.91 36.59 2.76
CA LEU A 359 -16.43 35.81 3.89
C LEU A 359 -17.22 34.51 4.09
N GLU A 360 -18.53 34.49 3.83
CA GLU A 360 -19.35 33.29 3.87
C GLU A 360 -19.04 32.33 2.71
N GLU A 361 -18.85 32.84 1.48
CA GLU A 361 -18.36 32.03 0.35
C GLU A 361 -17.03 31.34 0.67
N ARG A 362 -16.10 32.06 1.32
CA ARG A 362 -14.81 31.49 1.76
C ARG A 362 -14.97 30.43 2.85
N LYS A 363 -15.94 30.56 3.78
CA LYS A 363 -16.27 29.49 4.74
C LYS A 363 -16.81 28.25 4.03
N ILE A 364 -17.71 28.44 3.06
CA ILE A 364 -18.31 27.35 2.29
C ILE A 364 -17.19 26.58 1.55
N ALA A 365 -16.38 27.28 0.75
CA ALA A 365 -15.26 26.68 0.02
C ALA A 365 -14.23 25.99 0.96
N ALA A 366 -13.95 26.55 2.13
CA ALA A 366 -13.09 25.91 3.14
C ALA A 366 -13.73 24.65 3.74
N SER A 367 -15.05 24.64 3.94
CA SER A 367 -15.79 23.47 4.44
C SER A 367 -15.86 22.34 3.38
N GLU A 368 -16.00 22.68 2.10
CA GLU A 368 -15.95 21.72 1.00
C GLU A 368 -14.55 21.14 0.82
N SER A 369 -13.51 21.98 0.87
CA SER A 369 -12.10 21.56 0.84
C SER A 369 -11.79 20.61 2.01
N ARG A 370 -12.30 20.93 3.21
CA ARG A 370 -12.18 20.06 4.38
C ARG A 370 -12.87 18.71 4.17
N ARG A 371 -14.09 18.71 3.63
CA ARG A 371 -14.84 17.47 3.32
C ARG A 371 -14.13 16.61 2.28
N GLN A 372 -13.44 17.21 1.31
CA GLN A 372 -12.60 16.49 0.35
C GLN A 372 -11.41 15.81 1.06
N LEU A 373 -10.68 16.55 1.90
CA LEU A 373 -9.56 16.00 2.69
C LEU A 373 -10.01 14.89 3.66
N GLU A 374 -11.19 15.02 4.27
CA GLU A 374 -11.76 13.97 5.14
C GLU A 374 -12.06 12.68 4.35
N LEU A 375 -12.54 12.78 3.10
CA LEU A 375 -12.71 11.62 2.20
C LEU A 375 -11.38 11.02 1.71
N GLU A 376 -10.37 11.84 1.38
CA GLU A 376 -9.02 11.35 1.04
C GLU A 376 -8.39 10.59 2.22
N ILE A 377 -8.59 11.07 3.45
CA ILE A 377 -8.14 10.39 4.67
C ILE A 377 -8.87 9.04 4.84
N GLU A 378 -10.16 8.95 4.54
CA GLU A 378 -10.91 7.68 4.55
C GLU A 378 -10.38 6.69 3.48
N GLU A 379 -10.09 7.15 2.25
CA GLU A 379 -9.48 6.29 1.21
C GLU A 379 -8.10 5.79 1.64
N ILE A 380 -7.23 6.68 2.13
CA ILE A 380 -5.88 6.33 2.62
C ILE A 380 -5.97 5.32 3.77
N ASN A 381 -6.90 5.49 4.70
CA ASN A 381 -7.11 4.55 5.80
C ASN A 381 -7.59 3.17 5.33
N SER A 382 -8.54 3.14 4.38
CA SER A 382 -9.04 1.90 3.77
C SER A 382 -7.92 1.15 3.04
N ARG A 383 -7.17 1.85 2.18
CA ARG A 383 -6.04 1.33 1.43
C ARG A 383 -4.89 0.86 2.33
N SER A 384 -4.71 1.52 3.47
CA SER A 384 -3.77 1.11 4.53
C SER A 384 -4.26 -0.09 5.34
N ALA A 385 -5.58 -0.32 5.44
CA ALA A 385 -6.13 -1.56 6.00
C ALA A 385 -5.90 -2.75 5.06
N GLU A 386 -6.22 -2.61 3.77
CA GLU A 386 -5.88 -3.61 2.75
C GLU A 386 -4.39 -3.97 2.74
N PHE A 387 -3.51 -2.97 2.83
CA PHE A 387 -2.07 -3.22 2.83
C PHE A 387 -1.62 -4.00 4.07
N ARG A 388 -2.17 -3.69 5.25
CA ARG A 388 -1.90 -4.46 6.48
C ARG A 388 -2.43 -5.89 6.40
N GLU A 389 -3.59 -6.12 5.79
CA GLU A 389 -4.11 -7.47 5.55
C GLU A 389 -3.20 -8.28 4.60
N LYS A 390 -2.72 -7.63 3.52
CA LYS A 390 -1.77 -8.24 2.57
C LYS A 390 -0.43 -8.57 3.24
N VAL A 391 0.10 -7.68 4.09
CA VAL A 391 1.29 -7.95 4.92
C VAL A 391 1.06 -9.14 5.85
N ALA A 392 -0.04 -9.17 6.60
CA ALA A 392 -0.38 -10.28 7.50
C ALA A 392 -0.61 -11.62 6.76
N ALA A 393 -0.98 -11.59 5.48
CA ALA A 393 -1.02 -12.78 4.64
C ALA A 393 0.37 -13.24 4.19
N PHE A 394 1.29 -12.32 3.86
CA PHE A 394 2.69 -12.65 3.59
C PHE A 394 3.42 -13.18 4.83
N GLU A 395 3.14 -12.63 6.01
CA GLU A 395 3.69 -13.10 7.29
C GLU A 395 3.28 -14.56 7.55
N ARG A 396 1.98 -14.88 7.49
CA ARG A 396 1.50 -16.28 7.62
C ARG A 396 2.07 -17.23 6.57
N ASN A 397 2.21 -16.79 5.32
CA ASN A 397 2.86 -17.60 4.28
C ASN A 397 4.35 -17.84 4.59
N THR A 398 5.02 -16.87 5.24
CA THR A 398 6.43 -17.02 5.66
C THR A 398 6.55 -17.99 6.84
N GLU A 399 5.61 -17.95 7.80
CA GLU A 399 5.51 -18.93 8.89
C GLU A 399 5.28 -20.35 8.35
N LEU A 400 4.40 -20.51 7.35
CA LEU A 400 4.16 -21.80 6.68
C LEU A 400 5.43 -22.30 5.96
N TYR A 401 6.12 -21.47 5.18
CA TYR A 401 7.38 -21.90 4.55
C TYR A 401 8.47 -22.24 5.57
N GLN A 402 8.51 -21.60 6.74
CA GLN A 402 9.42 -21.98 7.83
C GLN A 402 9.04 -23.34 8.44
N HIS A 403 7.75 -23.63 8.61
CA HIS A 403 7.28 -24.95 9.02
C HIS A 403 7.66 -26.03 8.00
N ASP A 404 7.38 -25.81 6.71
CA ASP A 404 7.70 -26.74 5.63
C ASP A 404 9.20 -27.04 5.54
N ILE A 405 10.06 -26.05 5.79
CA ILE A 405 11.52 -26.23 5.87
C ILE A 405 11.90 -27.11 7.07
N LEU A 406 11.35 -26.85 8.26
CA LEU A 406 11.64 -27.64 9.47
C LEU A 406 11.14 -29.09 9.33
N GLU A 407 9.97 -29.30 8.73
CA GLU A 407 9.45 -30.63 8.41
C GLU A 407 10.35 -31.34 7.39
N TYR A 408 10.84 -30.63 6.36
CA TYR A 408 11.80 -31.18 5.41
C TYR A 408 13.15 -31.54 6.07
N GLU A 409 13.67 -30.72 6.97
CA GLU A 409 14.91 -30.98 7.71
C GLU A 409 14.80 -32.21 8.64
N GLU A 410 13.70 -32.35 9.38
CA GLU A 410 13.49 -33.54 10.24
C GLU A 410 13.25 -34.80 9.39
N ASN A 411 12.55 -34.71 8.25
CA ASN A 411 12.47 -35.82 7.30
C ASN A 411 13.84 -36.21 6.73
N LEU A 412 14.73 -35.23 6.45
CA LEU A 412 16.10 -35.48 6.00
C LEU A 412 16.93 -36.18 7.08
N ARG A 413 16.75 -35.77 8.35
CA ARG A 413 17.38 -36.40 9.51
C ARG A 413 16.90 -37.83 9.72
N ILE A 414 15.59 -38.09 9.67
CA ILE A 414 15.00 -39.43 9.73
C ILE A 414 15.49 -40.31 8.57
N TYR A 415 15.59 -39.78 7.35
CA TYR A 415 16.18 -40.50 6.21
C TYR A 415 17.64 -40.88 6.48
N THR A 416 18.43 -39.95 7.02
CA THR A 416 19.85 -40.18 7.35
C THR A 416 20.02 -41.24 8.45
N GLU A 417 19.19 -41.17 9.50
CA GLU A 417 19.19 -42.15 10.60
C GLU A 417 18.78 -43.56 10.13
N ASN A 418 17.74 -43.67 9.29
CA ASN A 418 17.35 -44.93 8.66
C ASN A 418 18.46 -45.49 7.73
N ASN A 419 19.17 -44.63 7.00
CA ASN A 419 20.27 -45.06 6.13
C ASN A 419 21.49 -45.56 6.96
N ASN A 420 21.77 -44.94 8.11
CA ASN A 420 22.78 -45.43 9.05
C ASN A 420 22.38 -46.80 9.64
N LEU A 421 21.13 -46.98 10.08
CA LEU A 421 20.61 -48.26 10.58
C LEU A 421 20.65 -49.36 9.50
N LEU A 422 20.38 -49.01 8.24
CA LEU A 422 20.54 -49.92 7.10
C LEU A 422 22.01 -50.30 6.88
N GLN A 423 22.94 -49.34 6.99
CA GLN A 423 24.38 -49.59 6.88
C GLN A 423 24.93 -50.44 8.02
N GLU A 424 24.48 -50.24 9.26
CA GLU A 424 24.77 -51.12 10.40
C GLU A 424 24.23 -52.53 10.16
N SER A 425 22.98 -52.65 9.71
CA SER A 425 22.37 -53.95 9.37
C SER A 425 23.15 -54.68 8.27
N LEU A 426 23.59 -53.97 7.23
CA LEU A 426 24.44 -54.52 6.16
C LEU A 426 25.83 -54.92 6.68
N SER A 427 26.38 -54.21 7.67
CA SER A 427 27.64 -54.60 8.33
C SER A 427 27.47 -55.90 9.11
N VAL A 428 26.38 -56.06 9.86
CA VAL A 428 26.05 -57.30 10.58
C VAL A 428 25.86 -58.46 9.60
N TYR A 429 25.08 -58.30 8.54
CA TYR A 429 24.96 -59.34 7.49
C TYR A 429 26.29 -59.63 6.79
N GLY A 430 27.18 -58.65 6.66
CA GLY A 430 28.54 -58.83 6.14
C GLY A 430 29.50 -59.54 7.11
N GLU A 431 29.19 -59.58 8.40
CA GLU A 431 29.90 -60.38 9.42
C GLU A 431 29.33 -61.80 9.50
N GLU A 432 28.00 -61.94 9.49
CA GLU A 432 27.33 -63.24 9.37
C GLU A 432 27.79 -63.99 8.12
N LEU A 433 27.79 -63.33 6.95
CA LEU A 433 28.22 -63.92 5.68
C LEU A 433 29.68 -64.39 5.74
N ARG A 434 30.60 -63.60 6.31
CA ARG A 434 31.99 -64.03 6.52
C ARG A 434 32.08 -65.26 7.42
N SER A 435 31.31 -65.32 8.51
CA SER A 435 31.27 -66.50 9.37
C SER A 435 30.71 -67.75 8.66
N PHE A 436 29.77 -67.58 7.73
CA PHE A 436 29.28 -68.67 6.87
C PHE A 436 30.33 -69.10 5.83
N GLU A 437 31.10 -68.18 5.26
CA GLU A 437 32.18 -68.48 4.32
C GLU A 437 33.36 -69.19 5.01
N GLU A 438 33.77 -68.74 6.20
CA GLU A 438 34.76 -69.41 7.05
C GLU A 438 34.31 -70.84 7.39
N ARG A 439 33.08 -71.01 7.87
CA ARG A 439 32.52 -72.33 8.22
C ARG A 439 32.34 -73.24 7.00
N ARG A 440 32.10 -72.68 5.82
CA ARG A 440 32.10 -73.41 4.54
C ARG A 440 33.51 -73.84 4.16
N ALA A 441 34.54 -73.02 4.39
CA ALA A 441 35.93 -73.39 4.16
C ALA A 441 36.40 -74.49 5.13
N GLU A 442 35.98 -74.44 6.40
CA GLU A 442 36.20 -75.55 7.36
C GLU A 442 35.56 -76.85 6.87
N LEU A 443 34.30 -76.81 6.41
CA LEU A 443 33.59 -77.99 5.91
C LEU A 443 34.22 -78.56 4.63
N GLU A 444 34.67 -77.71 3.71
CA GLU A 444 35.36 -78.17 2.49
C GLU A 444 36.75 -78.76 2.83
N SER A 445 37.46 -78.21 3.84
CA SER A 445 38.70 -78.79 4.38
C SER A 445 38.47 -80.16 5.03
N GLN A 446 37.42 -80.30 5.86
CA GLN A 446 37.02 -81.59 6.45
C GLN A 446 36.64 -82.62 5.37
N LYS A 447 35.93 -82.20 4.33
CA LYS A 447 35.57 -83.03 3.17
C LYS A 447 36.80 -83.49 2.38
N ILE A 448 37.81 -82.64 2.20
CA ILE A 448 39.09 -83.04 1.59
C ILE A 448 39.82 -84.07 2.48
N SER A 449 39.82 -83.88 3.80
CA SER A 449 40.38 -84.86 4.75
C SER A 449 39.67 -86.22 4.67
N LEU A 450 38.33 -86.21 4.65
CA LEU A 450 37.51 -87.42 4.52
C LEU A 450 37.71 -88.12 3.17
N SER A 451 37.90 -87.37 2.09
CA SER A 451 38.25 -87.93 0.77
C SER A 451 39.59 -88.65 0.80
N GLY A 452 40.60 -88.11 1.51
CA GLY A 452 41.90 -88.77 1.71
C GLY A 452 41.82 -90.02 2.59
N GLU A 453 40.92 -90.03 3.59
CA GLU A 453 40.63 -91.23 4.37
C GLU A 453 39.89 -92.30 3.54
N GLU A 454 38.95 -91.90 2.68
CA GLU A 454 38.24 -92.81 1.77
C GLU A 454 39.19 -93.44 0.73
N GLU A 455 40.06 -92.65 0.10
CA GLU A 455 41.13 -93.18 -0.77
C GLU A 455 42.07 -94.13 -0.02
N SER A 456 42.45 -93.80 1.22
CA SER A 456 43.27 -94.66 2.08
C SER A 456 42.57 -95.99 2.42
N LEU A 457 41.25 -95.97 2.63
CA LEU A 457 40.44 -97.18 2.85
C LEU A 457 40.27 -98.00 1.57
N LEU A 458 40.13 -97.37 0.40
CA LEU A 458 40.07 -98.05 -0.89
C LEU A 458 41.39 -98.74 -1.24
N GLN A 459 42.54 -98.08 -1.03
CA GLN A 459 43.85 -98.72 -1.18
C GLN A 459 43.99 -99.92 -0.23
N ARG A 460 43.66 -99.74 1.06
CA ARG A 460 43.74 -100.79 2.07
C ARG A 460 42.78 -101.96 1.79
N LYS A 461 41.68 -101.71 1.08
CA LYS A 461 40.78 -102.76 0.57
C LYS A 461 41.41 -103.51 -0.61
N SER A 462 42.07 -102.83 -1.54
CA SER A 462 42.84 -103.48 -2.61
C SER A 462 43.91 -104.41 -2.04
N ASP A 463 44.69 -103.95 -1.06
CA ASP A 463 45.71 -104.74 -0.38
C ASP A 463 45.14 -106.02 0.27
N ILE A 464 43.88 -105.97 0.73
CA ILE A 464 43.15 -107.12 1.31
C ILE A 464 42.63 -108.07 0.22
N ASP A 465 42.06 -107.54 -0.87
CA ASP A 465 41.59 -108.34 -2.01
C ASP A 465 42.76 -108.96 -2.82
N ASP A 466 43.97 -108.41 -2.73
CA ASP A 466 45.21 -109.02 -3.20
C ASP A 466 45.68 -110.14 -2.25
N ARG A 467 45.76 -109.89 -0.93
CA ARG A 467 46.10 -110.93 0.07
C ARG A 467 45.15 -112.11 0.06
N ARG A 468 43.87 -111.85 -0.17
CA ARG A 468 42.85 -112.88 -0.31
C ARG A 468 43.12 -113.76 -1.52
N ARG A 469 43.57 -113.21 -2.65
CA ARG A 469 43.94 -113.99 -3.85
C ARG A 469 45.25 -114.76 -3.67
N GLU A 470 46.21 -114.23 -2.93
CA GLU A 470 47.39 -115.00 -2.48
C GLU A 470 46.94 -116.23 -1.65
N LEU A 471 46.11 -116.02 -0.63
CA LEU A 471 45.62 -117.08 0.25
C LEU A 471 44.72 -118.12 -0.47
N GLU A 472 43.85 -117.70 -1.39
CA GLU A 472 43.05 -118.62 -2.21
C GLU A 472 43.95 -119.47 -3.14
N SER A 473 45.08 -118.92 -3.59
CA SER A 473 46.11 -119.67 -4.34
C SER A 473 46.92 -120.64 -3.47
N GLU A 474 47.28 -120.24 -2.24
CA GLU A 474 47.96 -121.11 -1.27
C GLU A 474 47.04 -122.25 -0.82
N GLU A 475 45.76 -121.97 -0.54
CA GLU A 475 44.76 -122.99 -0.19
C GLU A 475 44.57 -123.98 -1.34
N SER A 476 44.52 -123.52 -2.60
CA SER A 476 44.49 -124.41 -3.76
C SER A 476 45.73 -125.30 -3.88
N MET A 477 46.93 -124.79 -3.55
CA MET A 477 48.15 -125.62 -3.51
C MET A 477 48.09 -126.64 -2.36
N ILE A 478 47.66 -126.24 -1.17
CA ILE A 478 47.49 -127.13 0.00
C ILE A 478 46.46 -128.23 -0.28
N VAL A 479 45.37 -127.93 -0.99
CA VAL A 479 44.38 -128.93 -1.43
C VAL A 479 45.01 -129.94 -2.40
N SER A 480 45.86 -129.49 -3.35
CA SER A 480 46.57 -130.39 -4.26
C SER A 480 47.54 -131.32 -3.51
N TRP A 481 48.36 -130.79 -2.60
CA TRP A 481 49.26 -131.59 -1.76
C TRP A 481 48.52 -132.55 -0.84
N ARG A 482 47.35 -132.18 -0.30
CA ARG A 482 46.51 -133.11 0.49
C ARG A 482 45.97 -134.27 -0.35
N ALA A 483 45.56 -134.00 -1.59
CA ALA A 483 45.11 -135.06 -2.51
C ALA A 483 46.27 -136.01 -2.88
N GLU A 484 47.46 -135.47 -3.11
CA GLU A 484 48.67 -136.25 -3.41
C GLU A 484 49.13 -137.10 -2.20
N VAL A 485 49.16 -136.52 -0.99
CA VAL A 485 49.49 -137.23 0.25
C VAL A 485 48.47 -138.32 0.59
N GLU A 486 47.16 -138.11 0.42
CA GLU A 486 46.18 -139.19 0.62
C GLU A 486 46.24 -140.26 -0.50
N SER A 487 46.68 -139.91 -1.70
CA SER A 487 46.98 -140.87 -2.78
C SER A 487 48.18 -141.76 -2.42
N GLU A 488 49.31 -141.18 -2.02
CA GLU A 488 50.47 -141.95 -1.54
C GLU A 488 50.13 -142.83 -0.34
N LYS A 489 49.38 -142.27 0.62
CA LYS A 489 48.92 -142.97 1.83
C LYS A 489 47.95 -144.11 1.53
N ALA A 490 47.10 -143.98 0.50
CA ALA A 490 46.27 -145.08 0.00
C ALA A 490 47.13 -146.18 -0.67
N SER A 491 48.12 -145.79 -1.48
CA SER A 491 49.08 -146.70 -2.11
C SER A 491 49.87 -147.50 -1.07
N LEU A 492 50.53 -146.83 -0.13
CA LEU A 492 51.30 -147.42 0.97
C LEU A 492 50.44 -148.32 1.86
N LYS A 493 49.17 -147.99 2.08
CA LYS A 493 48.24 -148.84 2.84
C LYS A 493 47.88 -150.13 2.07
N SER A 494 47.82 -150.09 0.74
CA SER A 494 47.65 -151.29 -0.09
C SER A 494 48.92 -152.17 -0.09
N GLU A 495 50.11 -151.56 -0.13
CA GLU A 495 51.37 -152.29 -0.01
C GLU A 495 51.54 -152.93 1.36
N LEU A 496 51.18 -152.22 2.44
CA LEU A 496 51.29 -152.74 3.80
C LEU A 496 50.40 -153.97 4.02
N GLU A 497 49.17 -153.97 3.50
CA GLU A 497 48.29 -155.14 3.56
C GLU A 497 48.76 -156.28 2.61
N SER A 498 49.41 -155.95 1.49
CA SER A 498 50.11 -156.93 0.62
C SER A 498 51.32 -157.58 1.32
N ILE A 499 52.09 -156.81 2.10
CA ILE A 499 53.23 -157.31 2.90
C ILE A 499 52.73 -158.16 4.07
N LYS A 500 51.63 -157.75 4.71
CA LYS A 500 51.01 -158.45 5.84
C LYS A 500 50.45 -159.81 5.44
N THR A 501 49.69 -159.88 4.34
CA THR A 501 49.22 -161.16 3.76
C THR A 501 50.37 -162.07 3.32
N LYS A 502 51.46 -161.53 2.77
CA LYS A 502 52.70 -162.30 2.50
C LYS A 502 53.36 -162.84 3.77
N ARG A 503 53.40 -162.06 4.86
CA ARG A 503 53.91 -162.53 6.17
C ARG A 503 53.05 -163.64 6.76
N GLU A 504 51.72 -163.52 6.69
CA GLU A 504 50.80 -164.57 7.16
C GLU A 504 50.89 -165.85 6.31
N GLY A 505 51.19 -165.72 5.01
CA GLY A 505 51.53 -166.86 4.14
C GLY A 505 52.85 -167.53 4.52
N ASN A 506 53.93 -166.75 4.71
CA ASN A 506 55.22 -167.29 5.12
C ASN A 506 55.17 -167.96 6.50
N SER A 507 54.47 -167.37 7.48
CA SER A 507 54.35 -167.96 8.83
C SER A 507 53.63 -169.31 8.82
N LYS A 508 52.68 -169.53 7.88
CA LYS A 508 52.06 -170.84 7.66
C LYS A 508 53.04 -171.83 7.03
N LEU A 509 53.75 -171.42 5.98
CA LEU A 509 54.78 -172.24 5.34
C LEU A 509 55.91 -172.63 6.32
N GLU A 510 56.32 -171.74 7.21
CA GLU A 510 57.27 -172.03 8.30
C GLU A 510 56.70 -173.09 9.26
N SER A 511 55.44 -172.97 9.68
CA SER A 511 54.80 -173.98 10.56
C SER A 511 54.59 -175.34 9.86
N GLU A 512 54.29 -175.35 8.56
CA GLU A 512 54.17 -176.57 7.76
C GLU A 512 55.55 -177.24 7.57
N LEU A 513 56.59 -176.45 7.28
CA LEU A 513 57.97 -176.93 7.18
C LEU A 513 58.49 -177.50 8.51
N GLU A 514 58.27 -176.84 9.64
CA GLU A 514 58.70 -177.32 10.96
C GLU A 514 58.03 -178.65 11.33
N SER A 515 56.74 -178.81 10.98
CA SER A 515 56.01 -180.08 11.16
C SER A 515 56.53 -181.19 10.23
N GLY A 516 56.81 -180.88 8.97
CA GLY A 516 57.39 -181.82 8.01
C GLY A 516 58.82 -182.22 8.36
N PHE A 517 59.62 -181.32 8.92
CA PHE A 517 60.96 -181.62 9.43
C PHE A 517 60.89 -182.56 10.64
N SER A 518 59.92 -182.33 11.53
CA SER A 518 59.67 -183.19 12.69
C SER A 518 59.25 -184.62 12.29
N GLU A 519 58.37 -184.77 11.29
CA GLU A 519 58.04 -186.09 10.73
C GLU A 519 59.23 -186.75 10.02
N LEU A 520 59.98 -186.00 9.20
CA LEU A 520 61.16 -186.53 8.51
C LEU A 520 62.24 -186.98 9.49
N GLU A 521 62.44 -186.29 10.62
CA GLU A 521 63.44 -186.66 11.61
C GLU A 521 62.97 -187.74 12.61
N SER A 522 61.66 -187.99 12.77
CA SER A 522 61.19 -189.24 13.38
C SER A 522 61.41 -190.42 12.43
N ARG A 523 61.05 -190.25 11.15
CA ARG A 523 61.14 -191.28 10.10
C ARG A 523 62.59 -191.62 9.74
N ARG A 524 63.53 -190.68 9.85
CA ARG A 524 64.97 -190.96 9.74
C ARG A 524 65.45 -191.87 10.86
N ARG A 525 65.09 -191.58 12.12
CA ARG A 525 65.45 -192.43 13.28
C ARG A 525 64.83 -193.83 13.20
N GLU A 526 63.61 -193.92 12.68
CA GLU A 526 62.93 -195.20 12.44
C GLU A 526 63.64 -196.02 11.33
N LEU A 527 64.09 -195.37 10.25
CA LEU A 527 64.91 -195.98 9.20
C LEU A 527 66.33 -196.35 9.67
N GLU A 528 66.97 -195.54 10.52
CA GLU A 528 68.26 -195.84 11.13
C GLU A 528 68.18 -197.10 12.03
N ALA A 529 67.09 -197.27 12.79
CA ALA A 529 66.83 -198.48 13.57
C ALA A 529 66.51 -199.72 12.69
N LEU A 530 65.82 -199.53 11.55
CA LEU A 530 65.58 -200.59 10.56
C LEU A 530 66.87 -200.99 9.82
N LEU A 531 67.82 -200.08 9.62
CA LEU A 531 69.15 -200.40 9.10
C LEU A 531 69.97 -201.20 10.11
N GLU A 532 70.04 -200.79 11.39
CA GLU A 532 70.81 -201.53 12.40
C GLU A 532 70.27 -202.95 12.66
N THR A 533 68.95 -203.15 12.52
CA THR A 533 68.33 -204.47 12.60
C THR A 533 68.56 -205.30 11.34
N THR A 534 68.40 -204.74 10.14
CA THR A 534 68.67 -205.47 8.89
C THR A 534 70.15 -205.79 8.69
N GLU A 535 71.11 -205.00 9.18
CA GLU A 535 72.53 -205.37 9.18
C GLU A 535 72.81 -206.59 10.09
N LYS A 536 72.16 -206.66 11.26
CA LYS A 536 72.21 -207.86 12.14
C LYS A 536 71.60 -209.08 11.46
N GLU A 537 70.49 -208.94 10.75
CA GLU A 537 69.86 -210.02 9.99
C GLU A 537 70.67 -210.45 8.76
N ILE A 538 71.37 -209.52 8.09
CA ILE A 538 72.32 -209.84 7.00
C ILE A 538 73.52 -210.61 7.57
N GLY A 539 74.04 -210.24 8.75
CA GLY A 539 75.12 -210.97 9.43
C GLY A 539 74.75 -212.41 9.79
N THR A 540 73.53 -212.64 10.29
CA THR A 540 73.02 -214.00 10.57
C THR A 540 72.66 -214.76 9.30
N HIS A 541 72.14 -214.11 8.26
CA HIS A 541 71.92 -214.74 6.96
C HIS A 541 73.23 -215.16 6.28
N ILE A 542 74.30 -214.37 6.34
CA ILE A 542 75.61 -214.71 5.76
C ILE A 542 76.22 -215.95 6.45
N THR A 543 76.10 -216.06 7.78
CA THR A 543 76.56 -217.24 8.51
C THR A 543 75.72 -218.49 8.20
N LEU A 544 74.39 -218.36 8.12
CA LEU A 544 73.50 -219.43 7.65
C LEU A 544 73.75 -219.84 6.18
N HIS A 545 74.05 -218.89 5.30
CA HIS A 545 74.32 -219.19 3.89
C HIS A 545 75.64 -219.96 3.72
N ARG A 546 76.65 -219.64 4.53
CA ARG A 546 77.94 -220.36 4.55
C ARG A 546 77.76 -221.82 4.99
N GLN A 547 76.98 -222.07 6.04
CA GLN A 547 76.62 -223.43 6.48
C GLN A 547 75.81 -224.20 5.42
N ASN A 548 74.84 -223.55 4.77
CA ASN A 548 74.09 -224.15 3.65
C ASN A 548 74.97 -224.51 2.44
N LEU A 549 76.06 -223.78 2.21
CA LEU A 549 76.98 -224.03 1.10
C LEU A 549 77.79 -225.31 1.31
N ASP A 550 78.15 -225.64 2.55
CA ASP A 550 78.78 -226.90 2.89
C ASP A 550 77.78 -228.08 2.85
N ILE A 551 76.52 -227.88 3.24
CA ILE A 551 75.44 -228.88 3.05
C ILE A 551 75.23 -229.21 1.56
N ARG A 552 75.19 -228.20 0.67
CA ARG A 552 75.01 -228.40 -0.78
C ARG A 552 76.13 -229.21 -1.44
N LYS A 553 77.37 -229.13 -0.93
CA LYS A 553 78.52 -229.93 -1.42
C LYS A 553 78.40 -231.41 -1.07
N VAL A 554 77.73 -231.75 0.04
CA VAL A 554 77.50 -233.15 0.44
C VAL A 554 76.42 -233.80 -0.44
N ASN A 555 75.30 -233.11 -0.65
CA ASN A 555 74.20 -233.63 -1.50
C ASN A 555 74.66 -233.94 -2.93
N THR A 556 75.40 -233.03 -3.57
CA THR A 556 75.72 -233.09 -5.00
C THR A 556 76.62 -234.26 -5.43
N LYS A 557 77.18 -235.06 -4.50
CA LYS A 557 77.92 -236.29 -4.84
C LYS A 557 77.36 -237.60 -4.27
N LEU A 558 76.41 -237.54 -3.33
CA LEU A 558 75.44 -238.63 -3.17
C LEU A 558 74.63 -238.83 -4.48
N GLU A 559 74.28 -237.73 -5.16
CA GLU A 559 73.65 -237.78 -6.48
C GLU A 559 74.53 -238.43 -7.56
N GLN A 560 75.85 -238.19 -7.57
CA GLN A 560 76.75 -238.84 -8.54
C GLN A 560 76.87 -240.36 -8.33
N GLN A 561 76.76 -240.85 -7.10
CA GLN A 561 76.65 -242.29 -6.83
C GLN A 561 75.32 -242.87 -7.32
N SER A 562 74.22 -242.11 -7.17
CA SER A 562 72.88 -242.51 -7.64
C SER A 562 72.80 -242.69 -9.16
N VAL A 563 73.41 -241.78 -9.95
CA VAL A 563 73.33 -241.81 -11.42
C VAL A 563 74.09 -243.00 -12.01
N TYR A 564 75.27 -243.36 -11.47
CA TYR A 564 76.07 -244.44 -12.05
C TYR A 564 75.44 -245.83 -11.85
N ILE A 565 74.79 -246.08 -10.71
CA ILE A 565 74.09 -247.34 -10.43
C ILE A 565 73.01 -247.61 -11.50
N LYS A 566 72.25 -246.59 -11.90
CA LYS A 566 71.23 -246.69 -12.96
C LYS A 566 71.78 -247.01 -14.36
N SER A 567 73.09 -246.87 -14.59
CA SER A 567 73.72 -247.25 -15.86
C SER A 567 73.93 -248.77 -16.00
N LEU A 568 74.12 -249.48 -14.87
CA LEU A 568 74.26 -250.94 -14.84
C LEU A 568 72.95 -251.63 -15.26
N GLU A 569 71.82 -251.10 -14.81
CA GLU A 569 70.49 -251.68 -15.01
C GLU A 569 70.06 -251.66 -16.50
N LYS A 570 70.40 -250.60 -17.24
CA LYS A 570 69.96 -250.45 -18.64
C LYS A 570 70.72 -251.35 -19.62
N SER A 571 72.02 -251.55 -19.44
CA SER A 571 72.79 -252.44 -20.33
C SER A 571 72.36 -253.90 -20.19
N ILE A 572 72.00 -254.33 -18.98
CA ILE A 572 71.43 -255.67 -18.72
C ILE A 572 69.99 -255.78 -19.24
N SER A 573 69.33 -254.65 -19.60
CA SER A 573 68.00 -254.61 -20.22
C SER A 573 68.03 -254.55 -21.76
N GLU A 574 69.19 -254.33 -22.39
CA GLU A 574 69.36 -254.32 -23.85
C GLU A 574 70.00 -255.60 -24.44
N MET A 575 70.56 -256.47 -23.59
CA MET A 575 70.06 -257.84 -23.31
C MET A 575 69.81 -258.85 -24.46
N GLN A 576 69.34 -260.04 -24.06
CA GLN A 576 68.63 -261.07 -24.83
C GLN A 576 67.63 -260.60 -25.92
N ARG A 577 67.26 -259.32 -26.06
CA ARG A 577 66.38 -258.89 -27.18
C ARG A 577 67.00 -259.18 -28.56
N ALA A 578 68.34 -259.11 -28.66
CA ALA A 578 69.07 -259.52 -29.86
C ALA A 578 69.18 -261.05 -30.04
N LEU A 579 68.92 -261.84 -28.99
CA LEU A 579 68.89 -263.31 -29.04
C LEU A 579 67.58 -263.82 -29.64
N ASP A 580 66.47 -263.14 -29.35
CA ASP A 580 65.12 -263.54 -29.77
C ASP A 580 64.86 -263.28 -31.26
N GLU A 581 65.30 -262.13 -31.82
CA GLU A 581 64.96 -261.75 -33.20
C GLU A 581 65.68 -262.60 -34.27
N ALA A 582 66.96 -262.93 -34.10
CA ALA A 582 67.73 -263.67 -35.11
C ALA A 582 67.30 -265.14 -35.29
N THR A 583 66.54 -265.71 -34.35
CA THR A 583 65.94 -267.05 -34.51
C THR A 583 64.65 -267.04 -35.34
N SER A 584 64.07 -265.87 -35.61
CA SER A 584 62.81 -265.72 -36.35
C SER A 584 62.98 -265.88 -37.87
N ASP A 585 64.04 -265.30 -38.44
CA ASP A 585 64.25 -265.26 -39.91
C ASP A 585 64.71 -266.58 -40.53
N ALA A 586 64.88 -267.63 -39.72
CA ALA A 586 65.20 -268.99 -40.18
C ALA A 586 64.17 -269.59 -41.18
N ARG A 587 62.97 -269.01 -41.35
CA ARG A 587 61.81 -269.69 -41.94
C ARG A 587 61.27 -269.16 -43.27
N LYS A 588 61.75 -268.03 -43.81
CA LYS A 588 61.08 -267.37 -44.96
C LYS A 588 61.67 -267.63 -46.33
N HIS A 589 63.00 -267.67 -46.48
CA HIS A 589 63.65 -267.81 -47.79
C HIS A 589 64.04 -269.25 -48.17
N GLU A 590 63.47 -270.24 -47.47
CA GLU A 590 63.45 -271.64 -47.91
C GLU A 590 62.41 -271.88 -49.03
N MET A 591 61.35 -271.05 -49.11
CA MET A 591 60.31 -271.16 -50.16
C MET A 591 60.64 -270.41 -51.46
N PHE A 592 61.21 -269.21 -51.37
CA PHE A 592 61.58 -268.39 -52.53
C PHE A 592 63.08 -268.57 -52.83
N SER A 593 63.53 -269.09 -53.98
CA SER A 593 62.81 -269.33 -55.24
C SER A 593 63.24 -270.62 -55.94
N HIS A 594 62.61 -271.74 -55.56
CA HIS A 594 62.58 -272.96 -56.39
C HIS A 594 61.97 -272.68 -57.78
N ILE A 595 61.12 -271.65 -57.88
CA ILE A 595 60.39 -271.20 -59.07
C ILE A 595 61.33 -270.73 -60.21
N LEU A 596 62.44 -270.06 -59.89
CA LEU A 596 63.31 -269.48 -60.93
C LEU A 596 64.31 -270.46 -61.59
N LYS A 597 64.32 -271.73 -61.21
CA LYS A 597 65.15 -272.77 -61.87
C LYS A 597 64.43 -273.51 -63.02
N MET A 598 63.17 -273.16 -63.34
CA MET A 598 62.30 -274.01 -64.17
C MET A 598 61.73 -273.35 -65.43
N ASN A 599 61.54 -272.03 -65.50
CA ASN A 599 60.48 -271.50 -66.36
C ASN A 599 60.85 -271.16 -67.82
N MET A 600 62.10 -270.79 -68.13
CA MET A 600 62.57 -270.46 -69.50
C MET A 600 64.10 -270.66 -69.58
N GLU A 601 64.74 -271.27 -70.58
CA GLU A 601 64.35 -272.17 -71.70
C GLU A 601 62.93 -272.05 -72.28
N ILE A 602 62.74 -271.04 -73.13
CA ILE A 602 62.41 -271.28 -74.55
C ILE A 602 63.55 -270.66 -75.36
#